data_AF-Q2I6Y4-F1
#
_entry.id   AF-Q2I6Y4-F1
#
_cell.length_a   1.000
_cell.length_b   1.000
_cell.length_c   1.000
_cell.angle_alpha   90.00
_cell.angle_beta   90.00
_cell.angle_gamma   90.00
#
_symmetry.space_group_name_H-M   'P 1'
#
loop_
_entity.id
_entity.type
_entity.pdbx_description
1 polymer ?
#
loop_
_entity_poly.entity_id
_entity_poly.type
_entity_poly.pdbx_seq_one_letter_code
_entity_poly.pdbx_strand_id
1 'polypeptide(L)'
;DLEFTLQCLVPDFPPPVEAPDFGERLGRQLVCLERVTCSDLGISGTVRVRNVAFEKQVAVRYTFSDWQSAHEAGARWRGPAGAEGAEDVFAFGFPVPPFLLALGSA
;
A
#
# COMPACT_ATOMS: atom_id res chain seq x y z
N ASP A 1 12.74 -32.00 -8.47
CA ASP A 1 12.44 -30.57 -8.67
C ASP A 1 11.28 -30.17 -7.79
N LEU A 2 11.55 -29.40 -6.73
CA LEU A 2 10.51 -28.91 -5.81
C LEU A 2 10.13 -27.50 -6.28
N GLU A 3 9.05 -27.41 -7.05
CA GLU A 3 8.49 -26.14 -7.45
C GLU A 3 7.83 -25.50 -6.21
N PHE A 4 8.51 -24.53 -5.61
CA PHE A 4 7.95 -23.76 -4.49
C PHE A 4 6.91 -22.80 -5.06
N THR A 5 5.66 -23.25 -5.17
CA THR A 5 4.54 -22.37 -5.51
C THR A 5 4.23 -21.49 -4.31
N LEU A 6 4.83 -20.30 -4.25
CA LEU A 6 4.48 -19.29 -3.25
C LEU A 6 3.09 -18.73 -3.60
N GLN A 7 2.10 -19.02 -2.76
CA GLN A 7 0.77 -18.43 -2.87
C GLN A 7 0.81 -17.02 -2.29
N CYS A 8 0.68 -16.01 -3.14
CA CYS A 8 0.53 -14.61 -2.73
C CYS A 8 -0.72 -14.00 -3.36
N LEU A 9 -1.33 -13.04 -2.66
CA LEU A 9 -2.44 -12.26 -3.21
C LEU A 9 -1.96 -11.43 -4.39
N VAL A 10 -2.79 -11.25 -5.42
CA VAL A 10 -2.49 -10.35 -6.53
C VAL A 10 -3.44 -9.15 -6.45
N PRO A 11 -2.94 -7.91 -6.49
CA PRO A 11 -3.79 -6.73 -6.59
C PRO A 11 -4.66 -6.80 -7.85
N ASP A 12 -5.95 -6.56 -7.72
CA ASP A 12 -6.94 -6.54 -8.80
C ASP A 12 -7.03 -5.16 -9.50
N PHE A 13 -6.06 -4.28 -9.23
CA PHE A 13 -5.94 -2.95 -9.82
C PHE A 13 -4.50 -2.69 -10.29
N PRO A 14 -4.30 -1.89 -11.36
CA PRO A 14 -2.97 -1.49 -11.79
C PRO A 14 -2.30 -0.57 -10.74
N PRO A 15 -0.96 -0.52 -10.68
CA PRO A 15 -0.25 0.37 -9.75
C PRO A 15 -0.75 1.82 -9.87
N PRO A 16 -1.32 2.43 -8.81
CA PRO A 16 -1.99 3.71 -8.97
C PRO A 16 -1.09 4.87 -9.41
N VAL A 17 0.22 4.78 -9.15
CA VAL A 17 1.24 5.73 -9.64
C VAL A 17 1.36 5.77 -11.16
N GLU A 18 0.98 4.70 -11.87
CA GLU A 18 1.01 4.64 -13.33
C GLU A 18 -0.23 5.28 -13.97
N ALA A 19 -1.24 5.64 -13.17
CA ALA A 19 -2.42 6.33 -13.68
C ALA A 19 -2.06 7.75 -14.15
N PRO A 20 -2.56 8.20 -15.32
CA PRO A 20 -2.18 9.49 -15.91
C PRO A 20 -2.57 10.70 -15.06
N ASP A 21 -3.61 10.56 -14.24
CA ASP A 21 -4.16 11.58 -13.34
C ASP A 21 -3.56 11.52 -11.91
N PHE A 22 -2.58 10.65 -11.65
CA PHE A 22 -2.03 10.44 -10.31
C PHE A 22 -1.54 11.75 -9.65
N GLY A 23 -0.82 12.59 -10.40
CA GLY A 23 -0.33 13.88 -9.89
C GLY A 23 -1.45 14.87 -9.53
N GLU A 24 -2.52 14.92 -10.32
CA GLU A 24 -3.71 15.74 -10.04
C GLU A 24 -4.42 15.23 -8.78
N ARG A 25 -4.64 13.90 -8.69
CA ARG A 25 -5.25 13.28 -7.50
C ARG A 25 -4.43 13.56 -6.25
N LEU A 26 -3.10 13.43 -6.32
CA LEU A 26 -2.22 13.71 -5.19
C LEU A 26 -2.26 15.19 -4.80
N GLY A 27 -2.35 16.11 -5.78
CA GLY A 27 -2.56 17.53 -5.51
C GLY A 27 -3.87 17.82 -4.78
N ARG A 28 -4.96 17.13 -5.16
CA ARG A 28 -6.30 17.33 -4.57
C ARG A 28 -6.50 16.64 -3.23
N GLN A 29 -6.02 15.41 -3.09
CA GLN A 29 -6.25 14.54 -1.92
C GLN A 29 -5.13 14.62 -0.88
N LEU A 30 -3.98 15.22 -1.22
CA LEU A 30 -2.76 15.31 -0.40
C LEU A 30 -2.10 13.96 -0.08
N VAL A 31 -2.78 12.85 -0.30
CA VAL A 31 -2.30 11.49 -0.09
C VAL A 31 -2.85 10.58 -1.18
N CYS A 32 -2.00 9.74 -1.76
CA CYS A 32 -2.38 8.73 -2.74
C CYS A 32 -1.56 7.46 -2.52
N LEU A 33 -2.20 6.30 -2.63
CA LEU A 33 -1.49 5.02 -2.71
C LEU A 33 -0.60 5.04 -3.95
N GLU A 34 0.69 4.74 -3.82
CA GLU A 34 1.62 4.72 -4.94
C GLU A 34 1.67 3.33 -5.57
N ARG A 35 1.86 2.30 -4.74
CA ARG A 35 1.81 0.90 -5.17
C ARG A 35 1.56 -0.06 -4.03
N VAL A 36 1.12 -1.27 -4.38
CA VAL A 36 1.00 -2.43 -3.48
C VAL A 36 1.84 -3.56 -4.04
N THR A 37 2.43 -4.34 -3.14
CA THR A 37 3.20 -5.54 -3.44
C THR A 37 2.84 -6.59 -2.42
N CYS A 38 2.60 -7.80 -2.89
CA CYS A 38 2.23 -8.93 -2.05
C CYS A 38 3.35 -9.97 -2.08
N SER A 39 3.66 -10.55 -0.93
CA SER A 39 4.56 -11.69 -0.81
C SER A 39 3.98 -12.72 0.17
N ASP A 40 4.73 -13.80 0.37
CA ASP A 40 4.52 -14.80 1.42
C ASP A 40 4.46 -14.21 2.84
N LEU A 41 5.05 -13.04 3.06
CA LEU A 41 5.07 -12.33 4.35
C LEU A 41 3.87 -11.39 4.54
N GLY A 42 3.04 -11.20 3.51
CA GLY A 42 1.83 -10.39 3.55
C GLY A 42 1.79 -9.29 2.48
N ILE A 43 1.07 -8.20 2.79
CA ILE A 43 0.89 -7.05 1.91
C ILE A 43 1.81 -5.93 2.37
N SER A 44 2.52 -5.31 1.43
CA SER A 44 3.31 -4.11 1.63
C SER A 44 3.04 -3.11 0.52
N GLY A 45 3.40 -1.85 0.73
CA GLY A 45 3.23 -0.84 -0.29
C GLY A 45 3.83 0.49 0.09
N THR A 46 3.73 1.43 -0.84
CA THR A 46 4.12 2.82 -0.63
C THR A 46 2.95 3.75 -0.88
N VAL A 47 2.94 4.85 -0.15
CA VAL A 47 1.95 5.92 -0.19
C VAL A 47 2.71 7.21 -0.44
N ARG A 48 2.24 8.01 -1.39
CA ARG A 48 2.78 9.31 -1.71
C ARG A 48 1.95 10.39 -1.03
N VAL A 49 2.62 11.32 -0.37
CA VAL A 49 1.98 12.36 0.46
C VAL A 49 2.57 13.71 0.10
N ARG A 50 1.72 14.73 -0.05
CA ARG A 50 2.17 16.10 -0.24
C ARG A 50 2.87 16.60 1.02
N ASN A 51 4.02 17.26 0.84
CA ASN A 51 4.79 17.79 1.95
C ASN A 51 4.22 19.13 2.45
N VAL A 52 3.05 19.09 3.11
CA VAL A 52 2.35 20.29 3.62
C VAL A 52 2.80 20.71 5.02
N ALA A 53 3.45 19.82 5.77
CA ALA A 53 3.92 20.04 7.13
C ALA A 53 5.05 19.07 7.46
N PHE A 54 5.92 19.38 8.42
CA PHE A 54 6.99 18.46 8.83
C PHE A 54 6.43 17.17 9.46
N GLU A 55 5.52 17.31 10.43
CA GLU A 55 4.92 16.17 11.11
C GLU A 55 3.71 15.63 10.32
N LYS A 56 3.74 14.34 10.02
CA LYS A 56 2.67 13.64 9.31
C LYS A 56 2.44 12.27 9.93
N GLN A 57 1.18 11.91 10.11
CA GLN A 57 0.77 10.56 10.50
C GLN A 57 0.01 9.94 9.34
N VAL A 58 0.52 8.82 8.83
CA VAL A 58 -0.04 8.13 7.67
C VAL A 58 -0.35 6.71 8.10
N ALA A 59 -1.58 6.27 7.87
CA ALA A 59 -2.01 4.90 8.16
C ALA A 59 -2.82 4.35 6.99
N VAL A 60 -2.69 3.05 6.76
CA VAL A 60 -3.51 2.31 5.81
C VAL A 60 -4.56 1.54 6.60
N ARG A 61 -5.83 1.80 6.29
CA ARG A 61 -6.95 1.11 6.90
C ARG A 61 -7.45 0.01 5.97
N TYR A 62 -7.56 -1.22 6.50
CA TYR A 62 -7.91 -2.41 5.73
C TYR A 62 -8.88 -3.31 6.51
N THR A 63 -9.51 -4.25 5.81
CA THR A 63 -10.50 -5.18 6.34
C THR A 63 -10.40 -6.53 5.64
N PHE A 64 -10.87 -7.58 6.31
CA PHE A 64 -11.07 -8.92 5.75
C PHE A 64 -12.52 -9.40 5.91
N SER A 65 -13.44 -8.49 6.26
CA SER A 65 -14.81 -8.81 6.70
C SER A 65 -15.84 -7.85 6.12
N ASP A 66 -15.64 -7.41 4.87
CA ASP A 66 -16.52 -6.44 4.21
C ASP A 66 -16.76 -5.16 5.05
N TRP A 67 -15.69 -4.66 5.67
CA TRP A 67 -15.70 -3.47 6.54
C TRP A 67 -16.48 -3.59 7.85
N GLN A 68 -16.92 -4.79 8.25
CA GLN A 68 -17.52 -5.02 9.58
C GLN A 68 -16.48 -4.84 10.70
N SER A 69 -15.23 -5.21 10.44
CA SER A 69 -14.06 -4.88 11.27
C SER A 69 -13.00 -4.19 10.42
N ALA A 70 -12.33 -3.20 11.01
CA ALA A 70 -11.23 -2.48 10.35
C ALA A 70 -9.96 -2.59 11.19
N HIS A 71 -8.83 -2.67 10.50
CA HIS A 71 -7.49 -2.67 11.07
C HIS A 71 -6.71 -1.52 10.46
N GLU A 72 -5.71 -1.03 11.18
CA GLU A 72 -4.85 0.05 10.73
C GLU A 72 -3.39 -0.40 10.77
N ALA A 73 -2.69 -0.16 9.66
CA ALA A 73 -1.25 -0.32 9.55
C ALA A 73 -0.62 1.06 9.44
N GLY A 74 0.18 1.44 10.45
CA GLY A 74 0.96 2.67 10.41
C GLY A 74 1.99 2.62 9.27
N ALA A 75 2.05 3.68 8.48
CA ALA A 75 3.06 3.85 7.45
C ALA A 75 4.23 4.67 8.00
N ARG A 76 5.46 4.27 7.64
CA ARG A 76 6.69 4.92 8.07
C ARG A 76 7.28 5.74 6.93
N TRP A 77 7.70 6.96 7.23
CA TRP A 77 8.39 7.81 6.26
C TRP A 77 9.65 7.12 5.75
N ARG A 78 9.82 7.09 4.42
CA ARG A 78 10.97 6.51 3.73
C ARG A 78 11.93 7.58 3.22
N GLY A 79 11.40 8.73 2.81
CA GLY A 79 12.18 9.76 2.15
C GLY A 79 11.32 10.65 1.26
N PRO A 80 11.91 11.71 0.69
CA PRO A 80 11.26 12.51 -0.33
C PRO A 80 11.13 11.71 -1.63
N ALA A 81 10.05 11.94 -2.36
CA ALA A 81 9.73 11.21 -3.59
C ALA A 81 10.50 11.72 -4.84
N GLY A 82 11.30 12.78 -4.67
CA GLY A 82 12.13 13.41 -5.68
C GLY A 82 13.03 14.48 -5.05
N ALA A 83 13.92 15.08 -5.85
CA ALA A 83 14.91 16.04 -5.36
C ALA A 83 14.32 17.34 -4.80
N GLU A 84 13.13 17.74 -5.27
CA GLU A 84 12.49 18.99 -4.84
C GLU A 84 11.79 18.91 -3.47
N GLY A 85 11.62 17.70 -2.91
CA GLY A 85 11.02 17.53 -1.57
C GLY A 85 9.56 17.98 -1.44
N ALA A 86 8.86 18.21 -2.55
CA ALA A 86 7.44 18.59 -2.55
C ALA A 86 6.49 17.46 -2.09
N GLU A 87 7.00 16.23 -2.09
CA GLU A 87 6.27 15.00 -1.80
C GLU A 87 7.14 14.05 -0.99
N ASP A 88 6.51 13.34 -0.07
CA ASP A 88 7.10 12.30 0.76
C ASP A 88 6.57 10.93 0.39
N VAL A 89 7.40 9.91 0.55
CA VAL A 89 7.03 8.52 0.42
C VAL A 89 6.94 7.89 1.81
N PHE A 90 5.82 7.25 2.09
CA PHE A 90 5.60 6.46 3.29
C PHE A 90 5.43 5.00 2.91
N ALA A 91 6.08 4.08 3.62
CA ALA A 91 5.94 2.65 3.40
C ALA A 91 5.12 2.01 4.52
N PHE A 92 4.20 1.13 4.14
CA PHE A 92 3.41 0.32 5.06
C PHE A 92 3.60 -1.16 4.76
N GLY A 93 3.24 -1.98 5.74
CA GLY A 93 3.13 -3.42 5.56
C GLY A 93 2.30 -4.03 6.67
N PHE A 94 1.55 -5.07 6.33
CA PHE A 94 0.76 -5.84 7.28
C PHE A 94 0.67 -7.31 6.83
N PRO A 95 0.67 -8.25 7.78
CA PRO A 95 0.55 -9.67 7.47
C PRO A 95 -0.84 -9.98 6.90
N VAL A 96 -0.88 -10.97 6.02
CA VAL A 96 -2.15 -11.54 5.53
C VAL A 96 -2.45 -12.79 6.34
N PRO A 97 -3.65 -12.92 6.93
CA PRO A 97 -4.04 -14.14 7.62
C PRO A 97 -3.99 -15.38 6.71
N PRO A 98 -3.47 -16.52 7.18
CA PRO A 98 -3.31 -17.73 6.36
C PRO A 98 -4.62 -18.23 5.71
N PHE A 99 -5.76 -18.00 6.35
CA PHE A 99 -7.07 -18.43 5.82
C PHE A 99 -7.41 -17.77 4.48
N LEU A 100 -6.89 -16.58 4.19
CA LEU A 100 -7.11 -15.90 2.90
C LEU A 100 -6.28 -16.50 1.78
N LEU A 101 -5.09 -17.03 2.09
CA LEU A 101 -4.23 -17.69 1.09
C LEU A 101 -4.82 -19.05 0.67
N ALA A 102 -5.47 -19.76 1.60
CA ALA A 102 -6.14 -21.03 1.33
C ALA A 102 -7.42 -20.91 0.48
N LEU A 103 -8.08 -19.75 0.46
CA LEU A 103 -9.27 -19.52 -0.36
C LEU A 103 -8.95 -19.41 -1.86
N GLY A 104 -7.72 -19.00 -2.21
CA GLY A 104 -7.26 -18.90 -3.60
C GLY A 104 -6.81 -20.23 -4.23
N SER A 105 -6.86 -21.34 -3.47
CA SER A 105 -6.45 -22.68 -3.93
C SER A 105 -7.62 -23.63 -4.24
N ALA A 106 -8.86 -23.14 -4.22
CA ALA A 106 -10.07 -23.92 -4.48
C ALA A 106 -10.56 -23.76 -5.93
#